data_AF-A0A7V9KG10-F1
#
_entry.id   AF-A0A7V9KG10-F1
#
_cell.length_a   1.000
_cell.length_b   1.000
_cell.length_c   1.000
_cell.angle_alpha   90.00
_cell.angle_beta   90.00
_cell.angle_gamma   90.00
#
_symmetry.space_group_name_H-M   'P 1'
#
loop_
_entity.id
_entity.type
_entity.pdbx_description
1 polymer ?
#
loop_
_entity_poly.entity_id
_entity_poly.type
_entity_poly.pdbx_seq_one_letter_code
_entity_poly.pdbx_strand_id
1 'polypeptide(L)'
;MLPAAEKDLEKLGQPEERIIEILTELETNPRKGDALTGALRGSRALKFSLPGSGAYRAAYVITGQTCVVYYIGTRENAYPEIARRARRLPLMD
;
A
#
# COMPACT_ATOMS: atom_id res chain seq x y z
N MET A 1 8.72 4.96 -1.39
CA MET A 1 8.02 3.71 -1.77
C MET A 1 9.09 2.62 -1.98
N LEU A 2 8.75 1.32 -1.93
CA LEU A 2 9.70 0.27 -2.34
C LEU A 2 9.61 0.01 -3.85
N PRO A 3 10.70 -0.46 -4.51
CA PRO A 3 10.70 -0.72 -5.95
C PRO A 3 9.62 -1.68 -6.44
N ALA A 4 9.19 -2.62 -5.58
CA ALA A 4 8.10 -3.54 -5.92
C ALA A 4 6.74 -2.85 -6.02
N ALA A 5 6.50 -1.81 -5.21
CA ALA A 5 5.27 -1.02 -5.25
C ALA A 5 5.27 -0.01 -6.41
N GLU A 6 6.44 0.54 -6.77
CA GLU A 6 6.58 1.36 -7.99
C GLU A 6 6.21 0.54 -9.24
N LYS A 7 6.74 -0.68 -9.34
CA LYS A 7 6.35 -1.63 -10.40
C LYS A 7 4.89 -2.05 -10.37
N ASP A 8 4.24 -2.01 -9.20
CA ASP A 8 2.81 -2.26 -9.15
C ASP A 8 2.05 -1.12 -9.82
N LEU A 9 2.46 0.13 -9.53
CA LEU A 9 1.87 1.34 -10.09
C LEU A 9 1.91 1.34 -11.62
N GLU A 10 3.09 1.06 -12.19
CA GLU A 10 3.31 0.94 -13.63
C GLU A 10 2.37 -0.08 -14.29
N LYS A 11 2.09 -1.19 -13.59
CA LYS A 11 1.25 -2.29 -14.11
C LYS A 11 -0.25 -2.03 -14.01
N LEU A 12 -0.68 -1.06 -13.21
CA LEU A 12 -2.11 -0.76 -13.07
C LEU A 12 -2.70 -0.10 -14.34
N GLY A 13 -1.86 0.44 -15.22
CA GLY A 13 -2.30 1.15 -16.42
C GLY A 13 -3.22 2.33 -16.12
N GLN A 14 -3.14 2.87 -14.90
CA GLN A 14 -3.87 4.04 -14.44
C GLN A 14 -2.96 5.26 -14.42
N PRO A 15 -3.51 6.48 -14.40
CA PRO A 15 -2.71 7.68 -14.18
C PRO A 15 -1.97 7.57 -12.84
N GLU A 16 -0.67 7.32 -12.90
CA GLU A 16 0.20 7.13 -11.73
C GLU A 16 0.10 8.32 -10.78
N GLU A 17 0.03 9.53 -11.32
CA GLU A 17 -0.10 10.80 -10.60
C GLU A 17 -1.26 10.80 -9.61
N ARG A 18 -2.45 10.31 -10.01
CA ARG A 18 -3.63 10.30 -9.12
C ARG A 18 -3.45 9.35 -7.94
N ILE A 19 -2.80 8.22 -8.16
CA ILE A 19 -2.53 7.27 -7.09
C ILE A 19 -1.46 7.85 -6.17
N ILE A 20 -0.42 8.48 -6.73
CA ILE A 20 0.63 9.15 -5.96
C ILE A 20 0.03 10.25 -5.09
N GLU A 21 -0.84 11.11 -5.63
CA GLU A 21 -1.56 12.15 -4.88
C GLU A 21 -2.35 11.59 -3.69
N ILE A 22 -2.97 10.42 -3.84
CA ILE A 22 -3.65 9.76 -2.72
C ILE A 22 -2.63 9.25 -1.68
N LEU A 23 -1.47 8.76 -2.13
CA LEU A 23 -0.43 8.26 -1.24
C LEU A 23 0.31 9.37 -0.50
N THR A 24 0.40 10.60 -1.02
CA THR A 24 1.02 11.74 -0.31
C THR A 24 0.24 12.12 0.95
N GLU A 25 -1.04 11.76 1.06
CA GLU A 25 -1.81 11.93 2.31
C GLU A 25 -1.19 11.17 3.49
N LEU A 26 -0.40 10.13 3.22
CA LEU A 26 0.31 9.39 4.27
C LEU A 26 1.46 10.19 4.90
N GLU A 27 1.95 11.24 4.23
CA GLU A 27 2.98 12.12 4.77
C GLU A 27 2.46 12.91 5.98
N THR A 28 1.21 13.36 5.91
CA THR A 28 0.57 14.14 6.97
C THR A 28 -0.32 13.28 7.89
N ASN A 29 -0.83 12.16 7.38
CA ASN A 29 -1.65 11.23 8.14
C ASN A 29 -1.22 9.76 7.91
N PRO A 30 -0.10 9.34 8.51
CA PRO A 30 0.43 7.98 8.34
C PRO A 30 -0.53 6.91 8.86
N ARG A 31 -1.47 7.25 9.75
CA ARG A 31 -2.43 6.29 10.33
C ARG A 31 -3.77 6.22 9.57
N LYS A 32 -3.89 6.88 8.42
CA LYS A 32 -5.12 6.89 7.59
C LYS A 32 -5.59 5.49 7.18
N GLY A 33 -4.66 4.58 6.92
CA GLY A 33 -4.95 3.18 6.60
C GLY A 33 -5.28 2.32 7.83
N ASP A 34 -6.09 1.30 7.60
CA ASP A 34 -6.50 0.34 8.63
C ASP A 34 -5.30 -0.49 9.09
N ALA A 35 -5.14 -0.64 10.41
CA ALA A 35 -4.16 -1.56 10.97
C ALA A 35 -4.51 -3.00 10.56
N LEU A 36 -3.53 -3.73 10.03
CA LEU A 36 -3.69 -5.14 9.72
C LEU A 36 -3.34 -6.01 10.93
N THR A 37 -3.91 -7.22 10.96
CA THR A 37 -3.83 -8.15 12.10
C THR A 37 -3.24 -9.50 11.69
N GLY A 38 -3.03 -10.38 12.68
CA GLY A 38 -2.45 -11.70 12.46
C GLY A 38 -1.05 -11.64 11.85
N ALA A 39 -0.81 -12.40 10.80
CA ALA A 39 0.48 -12.44 10.08
C ALA A 39 0.85 -11.12 9.38
N LEU A 40 -0.05 -10.14 9.35
CA LEU A 40 0.16 -8.80 8.78
C LEU A 40 0.28 -7.71 9.86
N ARG A 41 0.34 -8.08 11.14
CA ARG A 41 0.52 -7.13 12.24
C ARG A 41 1.73 -6.23 11.98
N GLY A 42 1.56 -4.93 12.19
CA GLY A 42 2.59 -3.91 11.90
C GLY A 42 2.42 -3.25 10.54
N SER A 43 1.73 -3.89 9.60
CA SER A 43 1.31 -3.25 8.36
C SER A 43 -0.03 -2.52 8.50
N ARG A 44 -0.27 -1.62 7.56
CA ARG A 44 -1.53 -0.92 7.36
C ARG A 44 -1.98 -1.03 5.91
N ALA A 45 -3.28 -0.95 5.66
CA ALA A 45 -3.83 -0.90 4.32
C ALA A 45 -4.63 0.39 4.11
N LEU A 46 -4.15 1.24 3.20
CA LEU A 46 -4.92 2.37 2.70
C LEU A 46 -5.92 1.87 1.65
N LYS A 47 -7.18 2.26 1.83
CA LYS A 47 -8.31 1.89 0.99
C LYS A 47 -8.76 3.10 0.20
N PHE A 48 -8.73 3.02 -1.13
CA PHE A 48 -9.17 4.14 -1.98
C PHE A 48 -9.84 3.62 -3.25
N SER A 49 -10.53 4.50 -3.97
CA SER A 49 -11.14 4.20 -5.26
C SER A 49 -10.81 5.32 -6.24
N LEU A 50 -10.62 4.97 -7.50
CA LEU A 50 -10.46 5.94 -8.58
C LEU A 50 -11.75 5.97 -9.43
N PRO A 51 -12.31 7.15 -9.72
CA PRO A 51 -13.45 7.26 -10.62
C PRO A 51 -13.16 6.60 -11.97
N GLY A 52 -14.00 5.64 -12.38
CA GLY A 52 -13.84 4.92 -13.64
C GLY A 52 -12.86 3.73 -13.62
N SER A 53 -12.10 3.52 -12.54
CA SER A 53 -11.05 2.47 -12.49
C SER A 53 -11.23 1.45 -11.36
N GLY A 54 -12.08 1.75 -10.38
CA GLY A 54 -12.47 0.80 -9.33
C GLY A 54 -11.75 1.01 -8.00
N ALA A 55 -11.72 -0.03 -7.17
CA ALA A 55 -11.22 0.02 -5.80
C ALA A 55 -9.80 -0.57 -5.69
N TYR A 56 -8.94 0.15 -4.98
CA TYR A 56 -7.52 -0.16 -4.83
C TYR A 56 -7.13 -0.29 -3.36
N ARG A 57 -5.97 -0.88 -3.14
CA ARG A 57 -5.32 -1.04 -1.84
C ARG A 57 -3.85 -0.70 -1.97
N ALA A 58 -3.34 0.10 -1.04
CA ALA A 58 -1.92 0.24 -0.81
C ALA A 58 -1.57 -0.31 0.56
N ALA A 59 -0.59 -1.19 0.64
CA ALA A 59 -0.08 -1.69 1.91
C ALA A 59 1.25 -1.05 2.26
N TYR A 60 1.39 -0.67 3.52
CA TYR A 60 2.52 0.10 3.99
C TYR A 60 2.81 -0.17 5.47
N VAL A 61 4.04 0.15 5.88
CA VAL A 61 4.47 0.14 7.28
C VAL A 61 4.86 1.54 7.71
N ILE A 62 4.80 1.79 9.02
CA ILE A 62 5.30 3.04 9.63
C ILE A 62 6.57 2.69 10.40
N THR A 63 7.71 3.26 10.01
CA THR A 63 9.01 3.03 10.63
C THR A 63 9.59 4.37 11.08
N GLY A 64 9.55 4.65 12.39
CA GLY A 64 9.90 5.98 12.91
C GLY A 64 8.97 7.05 12.36
N GLN A 65 9.53 7.99 11.58
CA GLN A 65 8.78 9.06 10.91
C GLN A 65 8.46 8.75 9.43
N THR A 66 8.81 7.56 8.94
CA THR A 66 8.69 7.22 7.52
C THR A 66 7.53 6.26 7.26
N CYS A 67 6.74 6.55 6.23
CA CYS A 67 5.77 5.62 5.65
C CYS A 67 6.38 4.90 4.46
N VAL A 68 6.51 3.57 4.55
CA VAL A 68 7.08 2.75 3.47
C VAL A 68 5.97 1.92 2.84
N VAL A 69 5.52 2.35 1.65
CA VAL A 69 4.57 1.61 0.81
C VAL A 69 5.31 0.47 0.09
N TYR A 70 4.81 -0.75 0.21
CA TYR A 70 5.43 -1.97 -0.35
C TYR A 70 4.52 -2.78 -1.28
N TYR A 71 3.25 -2.39 -1.39
CA TYR A 71 2.30 -2.99 -2.31
C TYR A 71 1.27 -1.95 -2.75
N ILE A 72 0.92 -1.96 -4.03
CA ILE A 72 -0.24 -1.24 -4.58
C ILE A 72 -0.98 -2.21 -5.49
N GLY A 73 -2.31 -2.23 -5.48
CA GLY A 73 -3.05 -3.11 -6.36
C GLY A 73 -4.55 -2.92 -6.29
N THR A 74 -5.28 -3.64 -7.14
CA THR A 74 -6.73 -3.70 -7.10
C THR A 74 -7.19 -4.39 -5.80
N ARG A 75 -8.45 -4.21 -5.42
CA ARG A 75 -9.04 -4.91 -4.27
C ARG A 75 -8.95 -6.43 -4.41
N GLU A 76 -9.06 -6.94 -5.62
CA GLU A 76 -9.02 -8.36 -5.93
C GLU A 76 -7.62 -8.92 -5.63
N ASN A 77 -7.55 -9.98 -4.83
CA ASN A 77 -6.29 -10.64 -4.43
C ASN A 77 -5.27 -9.78 -3.67
N ALA A 78 -5.65 -8.58 -3.18
CA ALA A 78 -4.75 -7.72 -2.43
C ALA A 78 -4.15 -8.40 -1.19
N TYR A 79 -4.98 -8.93 -0.30
CA TYR A 79 -4.50 -9.48 0.97
C TYR A 79 -3.58 -10.69 0.84
N PRO A 80 -3.84 -11.67 -0.05
CA PRO A 80 -2.88 -12.73 -0.35
C PRO A 80 -1.50 -12.21 -0.79
N GLU A 81 -1.47 -11.23 -1.70
CA GLU A 81 -0.21 -10.65 -2.19
C GLU A 81 0.51 -9.82 -1.12
N ILE A 82 -0.24 -9.04 -0.35
CA ILE A 82 0.26 -8.30 0.81
C ILE A 82 0.91 -9.28 1.80
N ALA A 83 0.25 -10.40 2.14
CA ALA A 83 0.80 -11.42 3.03
C ALA A 83 2.01 -12.16 2.46
N ARG A 84 2.07 -12.35 1.15
CA ARG A 84 3.24 -12.92 0.48
C ARG A 84 4.45 -11.99 0.56
N ARG A 85 4.24 -10.68 0.39
CA ARG A 85 5.32 -9.66 0.42
C ARG A 85 5.74 -9.29 1.84
N ALA A 86 4.81 -9.16 2.77
CA ALA A 86 5.06 -8.88 4.18
C ALA A 86 6.05 -9.88 4.80
N ARG A 87 5.92 -11.17 4.46
CA ARG A 87 6.85 -12.24 4.91
C ARG A 87 8.30 -12.08 4.46
N ARG A 88 8.56 -11.21 3.48
CA ARG A 88 9.89 -10.92 2.94
C ARG A 88 10.33 -9.49 3.23
N LEU A 89 9.53 -8.75 4.00
CA LEU A 89 9.76 -7.35 4.28
C LEU A 89 10.63 -7.25 5.54
N PRO A 90 11.88 -6.78 5.46
CA PRO A 90 12.80 -6.68 6.61
C PRO A 90 12.39 -5.60 7.63
N LEU A 91 11.24 -4.97 7.42
CA LEU A 91 10.68 -3.91 8.26
C LEU A 91 9.53 -4.45 9.15
N MET A 92 9.29 -5.77 9.14
CA MET A 92 8.21 -6.44 9.89
C MET A 92 8.72 -7.42 10.95
N ASP A 93 9.98 -7.28 11.37
CA ASP A 93 10.61 -8.09 12.42
C ASP A 93 10.15 -7.68 13.84
#